data_AF-A0AA88QTS3-F1
#
_entry.id   AF-A0AA88QTS3-F1
#
_cell.length_a   1.000
_cell.length_b   1.000
_cell.length_c   1.000
_cell.angle_alpha   90.00
_cell.angle_beta   90.00
_cell.angle_gamma   90.00
#
_symmetry.space_group_name_H-M   'P 1'
#
loop_
_entity.id
_entity.type
_entity.pdbx_description
1 polymer ?
#
loop_
_entity_poly.entity_id
_entity_poly.type
_entity_poly.pdbx_seq_one_letter_code
_entity_poly.pdbx_strand_id
1 'polypeptide(L)'
;MAKVGGISESKGSENSLEIESLAQFAVDEHNKKENALLQLGKVVNTKQQVVAGTMYYITLEAKDGSQKKVYEAKVWVKPWMNFKELQEFKLIGDAPTGTSA
;
A
#
# COMPACT_ATOMS: atom_id res chain seq x y z
N MET A 1 -7.48 -5.83 -22.74
CA MET A 1 -7.05 -4.42 -22.90
C MET A 1 -7.69 -3.61 -21.79
N ALA A 2 -6.92 -3.15 -20.80
CA ALA A 2 -7.45 -2.39 -19.67
C ALA A 2 -7.79 -0.95 -20.10
N LYS A 3 -9.00 -0.49 -19.75
CA LYS A 3 -9.54 0.83 -20.09
C LYS A 3 -8.75 1.91 -19.33
N VAL A 4 -8.12 2.83 -20.05
CA VAL A 4 -7.44 4.00 -19.48
C VAL A 4 -8.49 4.88 -18.78
N GLY A 5 -8.31 5.14 -17.48
CA GLY A 5 -9.13 6.08 -16.69
C GLY A 5 -10.11 5.49 -15.67
N GLY A 6 -10.27 4.16 -15.58
CA GLY A 6 -11.11 3.53 -14.55
C GLY A 6 -10.30 3.07 -13.34
N ILE A 7 -10.63 3.55 -12.13
CA ILE A 7 -10.15 2.94 -10.89
C ILE A 7 -10.76 1.53 -10.85
N SER A 8 -9.92 0.51 -10.98
CA SER A 8 -10.36 -0.88 -10.90
C SER A 8 -10.11 -1.34 -9.46
N GLU A 9 -11.20 -1.60 -8.72
CA GLU A 9 -11.12 -2.26 -7.42
C GLU A 9 -10.87 -3.75 -7.65
N SER A 10 -9.68 -4.22 -7.29
CA SER A 10 -9.33 -5.63 -7.42
C SER A 10 -10.02 -6.42 -6.30
N LYS A 11 -11.28 -6.80 -6.52
CA LYS A 11 -11.96 -7.79 -5.68
C LYS A 11 -11.29 -9.15 -5.87
N GLY A 12 -10.38 -9.49 -4.97
CA GLY A 12 -10.00 -10.86 -4.65
C GLY A 12 -9.21 -11.62 -5.71
N SER A 13 -7.97 -11.96 -5.34
CA SER A 13 -7.37 -13.27 -5.64
C SER A 13 -6.46 -13.45 -6.86
N GLU A 14 -6.37 -12.52 -7.82
CA GLU A 14 -5.45 -12.70 -8.98
C GLU A 14 -4.19 -11.82 -9.01
N ASN A 15 -4.09 -10.82 -8.12
CA ASN A 15 -2.92 -9.92 -8.08
C ASN A 15 -2.22 -9.87 -6.70
N SER A 16 -2.57 -10.76 -5.77
CA SER A 16 -2.13 -10.69 -4.37
C SER A 16 -0.60 -10.62 -4.24
N LEU A 17 0.16 -11.44 -4.96
CA LEU A 17 1.62 -11.48 -4.83
C LEU A 17 2.31 -10.16 -5.25
N GLU A 18 1.84 -9.53 -6.33
CA GLU A 18 2.39 -8.25 -6.78
C GLU A 18 2.03 -7.15 -5.78
N ILE A 19 0.78 -7.11 -5.32
CA ILE A 19 0.37 -6.11 -4.32
C ILE A 19 1.07 -6.33 -2.98
N GLU A 20 1.23 -7.57 -2.52
CA GLU A 20 1.96 -7.90 -1.30
C GLU A 20 3.42 -7.48 -1.41
N SER A 21 4.06 -7.70 -2.57
CA SER A 21 5.41 -7.20 -2.82
C SER A 21 5.49 -5.67 -2.81
N LEU A 22 4.51 -4.98 -3.38
CA LEU A 22 4.44 -3.51 -3.37
C LEU A 22 4.17 -2.95 -1.96
N ALA A 23 3.32 -3.63 -1.18
CA ALA A 23 3.04 -3.29 0.21
C ALA A 23 4.29 -3.43 1.08
N GLN A 24 5.01 -4.55 0.92
CA GLN A 24 6.27 -4.80 1.62
C GLN A 24 7.32 -3.76 1.24
N PHE A 25 7.44 -3.45 -0.05
CA PHE A 25 8.32 -2.40 -0.54
C PHE A 25 7.99 -1.03 0.07
N ALA A 26 6.70 -0.67 0.14
CA ALA A 26 6.27 0.60 0.71
C ALA A 26 6.64 0.74 2.19
N VAL A 27 6.44 -0.32 2.98
CA VAL A 27 6.81 -0.35 4.40
C VAL A 27 8.34 -0.28 4.57
N ASP A 28 9.09 -1.02 3.76
CA ASP A 28 10.56 -1.03 3.83
C ASP A 28 11.17 0.33 3.45
N GLU A 29 10.68 0.96 2.37
CA GLU A 29 11.10 2.30 1.96
C GLU A 29 10.77 3.34 3.05
N HIS A 30 9.59 3.26 3.65
CA HIS A 30 9.22 4.15 4.73
C HIS A 30 10.11 3.95 5.97
N ASN A 31 10.34 2.70 6.38
CA ASN A 31 11.23 2.37 7.48
C ASN A 31 12.66 2.87 7.24
N LYS A 32 13.15 2.77 6.00
CA LYS A 32 14.47 3.26 5.62
C LYS A 32 14.57 4.78 5.63
N LYS A 33 13.54 5.50 5.16
CA LYS A 33 13.50 6.97 5.09
C LYS A 33 13.27 7.63 6.45
N GLU A 34 12.29 7.13 7.20
CA GLU A 34 11.84 7.73 8.46
C GLU A 34 12.49 7.09 9.68
N ASN A 35 13.40 6.12 9.48
CA ASN A 35 13.99 5.30 10.54
C ASN A 35 12.93 4.61 11.43
N ALA A 36 11.78 4.28 10.83
CA ALA A 36 10.68 3.60 11.50
C ALA A 36 10.91 2.08 11.51
N LEU A 37 10.21 1.39 12.42
CA LEU A 37 10.24 -0.08 12.56
C LEU A 37 8.83 -0.64 12.35
N LEU A 38 8.15 -0.21 11.29
CA LEU A 38 6.82 -0.69 10.96
C LEU A 38 6.90 -2.14 10.48
N GLN A 39 6.07 -3.01 11.05
CA GLN A 39 5.92 -4.38 10.60
C GLN A 39 4.65 -4.49 9.76
N LEU A 40 4.78 -4.84 8.48
CA LEU A 40 3.64 -5.13 7.62
C LEU A 40 2.81 -6.25 8.25
N GLY A 41 1.53 -5.99 8.49
CA GLY A 41 0.58 -6.95 9.05
C GLY A 41 -0.25 -7.60 7.96
N LYS A 42 -1.17 -6.84 7.36
CA LYS A 42 -2.08 -7.33 6.33
C LYS A 42 -2.45 -6.22 5.37
N VAL A 43 -2.62 -6.55 4.10
CA VAL A 43 -3.22 -5.65 3.12
C VAL A 43 -4.75 -5.69 3.27
N VAL A 44 -5.34 -4.53 3.56
CA VAL A 44 -6.79 -4.37 3.79
C VAL A 44 -7.51 -4.11 2.47
N ASN A 45 -6.95 -3.22 1.65
CA ASN A 45 -7.57 -2.83 0.39
C ASN A 45 -6.53 -2.42 -0.64
N THR A 46 -6.85 -2.61 -1.91
CA THR A 46 -5.93 -2.38 -3.01
C THR A 46 -6.71 -1.79 -4.17
N LYS A 47 -6.31 -0.63 -4.64
CA LYS A 47 -6.88 0.02 -5.81
C LYS A 47 -5.78 0.25 -6.82
N GLN A 48 -6.11 0.08 -8.10
CA GLN A 48 -5.20 0.36 -9.20
C GLN A 48 -5.81 1.45 -10.06
N GLN A 49 -4.97 2.40 -10.47
CA GLN A 49 -5.34 3.47 -11.38
C GLN A 49 -4.31 3.55 -12.50
N VAL A 50 -4.78 3.39 -13.73
CA VAL A 50 -3.95 3.60 -14.92
C VAL A 50 -3.82 5.11 -15.15
N VAL A 51 -2.59 5.60 -15.03
CA VAL A 51 -2.21 7.01 -15.27
C VAL A 51 -1.09 7.02 -16.31
N ALA A 52 -0.12 7.96 -16.24
CA ALA A 52 1.16 7.84 -16.94
C ALA A 52 2.05 6.70 -16.36
N GLY A 53 1.44 5.54 -16.08
CA GLY A 53 1.94 4.38 -15.37
C GLY A 53 0.77 3.58 -14.81
N THR A 54 1.06 2.73 -13.84
CA THR A 54 0.07 2.13 -12.96
C THR A 54 0.33 2.67 -11.55
N MET A 55 -0.63 3.40 -11.01
CA MET A 55 -0.62 3.86 -9.62
C MET A 55 -1.37 2.84 -8.78
N TYR A 56 -0.70 2.29 -7.78
CA TYR A 56 -1.25 1.35 -6.82
C TYR A 56 -1.52 2.07 -5.50
N TYR A 57 -2.76 2.05 -5.04
CA TYR A 57 -3.16 2.55 -3.74
C TYR A 57 -3.40 1.34 -2.85
N ILE A 58 -2.51 1.14 -1.89
CA ILE A 58 -2.47 -0.03 -1.04
C ILE A 58 -2.77 0.42 0.38
N THR A 59 -3.94 0.07 0.88
CA THR A 59 -4.28 0.23 2.28
C THR A 59 -3.79 -1.00 3.02
N LEU A 60 -2.83 -0.82 3.92
CA LEU A 60 -2.20 -1.89 4.69
C LEU A 60 -2.23 -1.58 6.19
N GLU A 61 -2.41 -2.61 7.00
CA GLU A 61 -2.18 -2.56 8.43
C GLU A 61 -0.70 -2.80 8.69
N ALA A 62 -0.06 -1.91 9.44
CA ALA A 62 1.27 -2.12 9.96
C ALA A 62 1.30 -1.94 11.48
N LYS A 63 2.15 -2.71 12.16
CA LYS A 63 2.40 -2.53 13.59
C LYS A 63 3.55 -1.56 13.79
N ASP A 64 3.27 -0.53 14.56
CA ASP A 64 4.22 0.45 15.05
C ASP A 64 4.48 0.13 16.52
N GLY A 65 5.45 -0.75 16.77
CA GLY A 65 5.66 -1.36 18.09
C GLY A 65 4.45 -2.17 18.55
N SER A 66 3.74 -1.69 19.58
CA SER A 66 2.56 -2.35 20.15
C SER A 66 1.24 -1.86 19.54
N GLN A 67 1.25 -0.81 18.72
CA GLN A 67 0.04 -0.22 18.15
C GLN A 67 -0.18 -0.72 16.72
N LYS A 68 -1.40 -1.16 16.41
CA LYS A 68 -1.80 -1.49 15.03
C LYS A 68 -2.36 -0.24 14.37
N LYS A 69 -1.73 0.16 13.27
CA LYS A 69 -2.07 1.36 12.52
C LYS A 69 -2.36 1.00 11.08
N VAL A 70 -3.30 1.72 10.47
CA VAL A 70 -3.68 1.55 9.06
C VAL A 70 -3.03 2.65 8.26
N TYR A 71 -2.25 2.25 7.25
CA TYR A 71 -1.53 3.15 6.36
C TYR A 71 -2.05 3.01 4.93
N GLU A 72 -2.04 4.11 4.19
CA GLU A 72 -2.20 4.11 2.74
C GLU A 72 -0.86 4.40 2.08
N ALA A 73 -0.41 3.44 1.29
CA ALA A 73 0.77 3.54 0.45
C ALA A 73 0.34 3.77 -1.00
N LYS A 74 0.96 4.75 -1.65
CA LYS A 74 0.82 5.02 -3.08
C LYS A 74 2.11 4.63 -3.78
N VAL A 75 2.07 3.57 -4.57
CA VAL A 75 3.23 3.08 -5.32
C VAL A 75 3.00 3.32 -6.79
N TRP A 76 3.90 4.07 -7.43
CA TRP A 76 3.82 4.36 -8.84
C TRP A 76 4.79 3.48 -9.62
N VAL A 77 4.24 2.67 -10.53
CA VAL A 77 4.98 1.70 -11.34
C VAL A 77 4.86 2.09 -12.81
N LYS A 78 5.98 2.15 -13.52
CA LYS A 78 6.02 2.33 -14.98
C LYS A 78 6.77 1.14 -15.58
N PRO A 79 6.06 0.09 -16.03
CA PRO A 79 6.72 -1.14 -16.51
C PRO A 79 7.63 -0.89 -17.72
N TRP A 80 7.30 0.08 -18.58
CA TRP A 80 8.14 0.43 -19.73
C TRP A 80 9.45 1.15 -19.37
N MET A 81 9.60 1.66 -18.14
CA MET A 81 10.83 2.29 -17.65
C MET A 81 11.53 1.45 -16.56
N ASN A 82 10.98 0.28 -16.20
CA ASN A 82 11.38 -0.45 -14.98
C ASN A 82 11.41 0.44 -13.73
N PHE A 83 10.52 1.43 -13.68
CA PHE A 83 10.48 2.41 -12.60
C PHE A 83 9.42 1.99 -11.58
N LYS A 84 9.81 1.96 -10.30
CA LYS A 84 8.90 1.81 -9.17
C LYS A 84 9.31 2.80 -8.08
N GLU A 85 8.35 3.56 -7.56
CA GLU A 85 8.63 4.55 -6.52
C GLU A 85 7.45 4.65 -5.55
N LEU A 86 7.77 4.73 -4.26
CA LEU A 86 6.81 5.07 -3.23
C LEU A 86 6.55 6.58 -3.29
N GLN A 87 5.40 6.96 -3.84
CA GLN A 87 4.98 8.36 -3.93
C GLN A 87 4.59 8.91 -2.56
N GLU A 88 3.83 8.11 -1.81
CA GLU A 88 3.24 8.56 -0.56
C GLU A 88 3.03 7.39 0.38
N PHE A 89 3.27 7.62 1.67
CA PHE A 89 2.97 6.68 2.74
C PHE A 89 2.38 7.47 3.89
N LYS A 90 1.08 7.34 4.12
CA LYS A 90 0.35 8.13 5.11
C LYS A 90 -0.40 7.23 6.07
N LEU A 91 -0.36 7.60 7.35
CA LEU A 91 -1.25 7.04 8.36
C LEU A 91 -2.68 7.52 8.07
N ILE A 92 -3.60 6.58 7.87
CA ILE A 92 -5.03 6.88 7.66
C ILE A 92 -5.81 6.78 8.97
N GLY A 93 -5.32 6.00 9.93
CA GLY A 93 -5.85 5.95 11.29
C GLY A 93 -5.28 4.80 12.10
N ASP A 94 -5.54 4.79 13.40
CA ASP A 94 -5.34 3.60 14.21
C ASP A 94 -6.37 2.53 13.82
N ALA A 95 -5.96 1.27 13.73
CA ALA A 95 -6.92 0.18 13.61
C ALA A 95 -7.81 0.24 14.86
N PRO A 96 -9.15 0.09 14.76
CA PRO A 96 -10.04 0.27 15.90
C PRO A 96 -9.64 -0.67 17.03
N THR A 97 -8.86 -0.14 17.97
CA THR A 97 -8.62 -0.75 19.25
C THR A 97 -9.91 -0.50 20.02
N GLY A 98 -10.67 -1.57 20.20
CA GLY A 98 -11.77 -1.58 21.15
C GLY A 98 -11.23 -1.26 22.53
N THR A 99 -11.13 0.02 22.86
CA THR A 99 -10.99 0.50 24.23
C THR A 99 -12.41 0.62 24.76
N SER A 100 -12.91 -0.50 25.28
CA SER A 100 -14.04 -0.48 26.20
C SER A 100 -13.57 0.23 27.47
N ALA A 101 -14.20 1.37 27.77
CA ALA A 101 -14.13 2.03 29.06
C ALA A 101 -14.88 1.22 30.13
#